data_AF-A0A514X1X2-F1
#
_entry.id   AF-A0A514X1X2-F1
#
_cell.length_a   1.000
_cell.length_b   1.000
_cell.length_c   1.000
_cell.angle_alpha   90.00
_cell.angle_beta   90.00
_cell.angle_gamma   90.00
#
_symmetry.space_group_name_H-M   'P 1'
#
loop_
_entity.id
_entity.type
_entity.pdbx_description
1 polymer ?
#
loop_
_entity_poly.entity_id
_entity_poly.type
_entity_poly.pdbx_seq_one_letter_code
_entity_poly.pdbx_strand_id
1 'polypeptide(L)'
;MATLSASIAAFAAPAAPPAAAPPKPAPPAKPGNPNLPNPPAPPTQPDLPPSQGQFEGVGRIDQVTRNQGGEIYRLDLSKALPLVRIEAKSKLGRSKVYSTNLVTDKNERIPVRQLAGIYVDEASQAISSELLNTDATITAIEILAEAMGGESALEIKAFSTKEAPKLALGSRVPDFSCKKSIDSLLKDKLDPIQLWVSRAEAAAPGSVQEKFAGNQLKDQVADFIATMKTGGSYTSSTYLLTLLNFFADQYNAVRAGGVSEPAYKNLLQGTFDVIVLSVQTELPCRKYPSASLISIASDLNKKYSAMPDSAKAKPLYGTIMNKIRDFAPAQYRKEIAAANYTFRQADTEGTNYYKLFVSSQEGSFLKNTHRDMSAYAFVVAEQALTKEVKLMDIEQRYQLIVEYQAKYNSNTDFPQAVAGRYLAILADQSYWARILK
;
A
#
# COMPACT_ATOMS: atom_id res chain seq x y z
N MET A 1 7.28 49.59 -23.05
CA MET A 1 8.35 50.36 -22.39
C MET A 1 8.43 49.93 -20.94
N ALA A 2 9.40 49.09 -20.59
CA ALA A 2 9.73 48.75 -19.21
C ALA A 2 11.25 48.54 -19.15
N THR A 3 11.89 49.33 -18.30
CA THR A 3 13.34 49.53 -18.19
C THR A 3 14.01 48.40 -17.42
N LEU A 4 15.06 47.83 -18.01
CA LEU A 4 16.04 46.93 -17.38
C LEU A 4 17.03 47.73 -16.53
N SER A 5 17.19 47.38 -15.26
CA SER A 5 18.32 47.81 -14.42
C SER A 5 19.28 46.64 -14.24
N ALA A 6 20.51 46.82 -14.70
CA ALA A 6 21.64 45.91 -14.51
C ALA A 6 22.44 46.33 -13.28
N SER A 7 22.73 45.38 -12.38
CA SER A 7 23.73 45.52 -11.31
C SER A 7 24.96 44.71 -11.68
N ILE A 8 26.09 45.40 -11.78
CA ILE A 8 27.44 44.88 -12.01
C ILE A 8 28.04 44.57 -10.63
N ALA A 9 28.44 43.32 -10.39
CA ALA A 9 29.25 42.94 -9.23
C ALA A 9 30.66 42.57 -9.71
N ALA A 10 31.65 43.20 -9.09
CA ALA A 10 33.06 43.14 -9.43
C ALA A 10 33.72 41.80 -9.07
N PHE A 11 34.61 41.37 -9.96
CA PHE A 11 35.51 40.22 -9.80
C PHE A 11 36.54 40.46 -8.70
N ALA A 12 36.62 39.55 -7.72
CA ALA A 12 37.80 39.37 -6.86
C ALA A 12 38.63 38.20 -7.40
N ALA A 13 39.92 38.43 -7.61
CA ALA A 13 40.87 37.45 -8.14
C ALA A 13 41.19 36.34 -7.12
N PRO A 14 41.30 35.06 -7.54
CA PRO A 14 41.76 33.99 -6.66
C PRO A 14 43.28 33.99 -6.53
N ALA A 15 43.76 33.78 -5.31
CA ALA A 15 45.17 33.63 -4.95
C ALA A 15 45.79 32.37 -5.58
N ALA A 16 47.08 32.46 -5.90
CA ALA A 16 47.87 31.39 -6.52
C ALA A 16 47.98 30.14 -5.61
N PRO A 17 47.95 28.93 -6.19
CA PRO A 17 48.17 27.69 -5.44
C PRO A 17 49.66 27.51 -5.07
N PRO A 18 49.96 26.86 -3.92
CA PRO A 18 51.33 26.60 -3.50
C PRO A 18 51.99 25.50 -4.34
N ALA A 19 53.31 25.61 -4.49
CA ALA A 19 54.15 24.72 -5.28
C ALA A 19 54.09 23.24 -4.82
N ALA A 20 54.20 22.34 -5.79
CA ALA A 20 54.18 20.89 -5.63
C ALA A 20 55.32 20.39 -4.73
N ALA A 21 54.98 19.55 -3.75
CA ALA A 21 55.95 18.85 -2.92
C ALA A 21 56.65 17.71 -3.70
N PRO A 22 57.95 17.46 -3.43
CA PRO A 22 58.74 16.44 -4.13
C PRO A 22 58.31 15.00 -3.76
N PRO A 23 58.62 14.02 -4.62
CA PRO A 23 58.18 12.63 -4.45
C PRO A 23 58.81 11.96 -3.23
N LYS A 24 57.97 11.25 -2.48
CA LYS A 24 58.32 10.53 -1.25
C LYS A 24 59.19 9.29 -1.57
N PRO A 25 60.36 9.10 -0.93
CA PRO A 25 61.22 7.93 -1.15
C PRO A 25 60.56 6.62 -0.70
N ALA A 26 60.89 5.54 -1.40
CA ALA A 26 60.45 4.18 -1.09
C ALA A 26 60.85 3.76 0.34
N PRO A 27 60.00 3.01 1.07
CA PRO A 27 60.32 2.58 2.43
C PRO A 27 61.41 1.49 2.42
N PRO A 28 62.42 1.57 3.32
CA PRO A 28 63.38 0.50 3.49
C PRO A 28 62.73 -0.73 4.13
N ALA A 29 63.19 -1.91 3.71
CA ALA A 29 62.80 -3.20 4.26
C ALA A 29 63.07 -3.25 5.78
N LYS A 30 62.04 -3.58 6.57
CA LYS A 30 62.16 -3.69 8.03
C LYS A 30 62.91 -4.97 8.41
N PRO A 31 63.97 -4.86 9.24
CA PRO A 31 64.56 -5.99 9.95
C PRO A 31 63.59 -6.50 11.01
N GLY A 32 63.53 -7.83 11.16
CA GLY A 32 62.77 -8.48 12.23
C GLY A 32 63.31 -8.06 13.60
N ASN A 33 62.40 -7.72 14.52
CA ASN A 33 62.73 -7.53 15.92
C ASN A 33 61.77 -8.36 16.79
N PRO A 34 62.28 -9.06 17.82
CA PRO A 34 61.51 -9.94 18.69
C PRO A 34 60.79 -9.17 19.81
N ASN A 35 59.69 -9.75 20.32
CA ASN A 35 58.90 -9.33 21.48
C ASN A 35 58.16 -7.98 21.37
N LEU A 36 56.97 -8.01 20.77
CA LEU A 36 55.88 -7.09 21.09
C LEU A 36 54.78 -7.89 21.83
N PRO A 37 54.16 -7.34 22.89
CA PRO A 37 53.02 -7.96 23.55
C PRO A 37 51.86 -8.14 22.57
N ASN A 38 51.21 -9.31 22.60
CA ASN A 38 50.03 -9.58 21.77
C ASN A 38 48.97 -8.47 21.96
N PRO A 39 48.31 -8.02 20.87
CA PRO A 39 47.15 -7.14 20.97
C PRO A 39 46.10 -7.73 21.91
N PRO A 40 45.40 -6.91 22.72
CA PRO A 40 44.30 -7.40 23.53
C PRO A 40 43.27 -8.08 22.63
N ALA A 41 42.73 -9.21 23.09
CA ALA A 41 41.70 -9.94 22.37
C ALA A 41 40.53 -9.00 21.96
N PRO A 42 39.89 -9.24 20.80
CA PRO A 42 38.68 -8.53 20.43
C PRO A 42 37.68 -8.58 21.59
N PRO A 43 36.93 -7.50 21.87
CA PRO A 43 35.95 -7.50 22.95
C PRO A 43 35.00 -8.68 22.74
N THR A 44 35.02 -9.60 23.71
CA THR A 44 34.11 -10.73 23.77
C THR A 44 32.69 -10.19 23.68
N GLN A 45 31.91 -10.75 22.76
CA GLN A 45 30.49 -10.44 22.62
C GLN A 45 29.85 -10.56 24.02
N PRO A 46 29.02 -9.58 24.47
CA PRO A 46 28.47 -9.62 25.81
C PRO A 46 27.74 -10.95 26.03
N ASP A 47 28.19 -11.73 27.01
CA ASP A 47 27.48 -12.91 27.45
C ASP A 47 26.05 -12.49 27.81
N LEU A 48 25.07 -13.08 27.11
CA LEU A 48 23.66 -12.93 27.42
C LEU A 48 23.48 -13.25 28.92
N PRO A 49 22.90 -12.35 29.71
CA PRO A 49 22.70 -12.61 31.14
C PRO A 49 21.89 -13.91 31.31
N PRO A 50 22.20 -14.73 32.31
CA PRO A 50 21.48 -15.97 32.57
C PRO A 50 19.98 -15.69 32.63
N SER A 51 19.21 -16.46 31.85
CA SER A 51 17.77 -16.35 31.65
C SER A 51 17.00 -16.52 32.96
N GLN A 52 16.96 -15.48 33.78
CA GLN A 52 16.14 -15.47 34.99
C GLN A 52 14.67 -15.27 34.59
N GLY A 53 13.86 -16.30 34.83
CA GLY A 53 12.40 -16.19 34.90
C GLY A 53 11.64 -15.99 33.59
N GLN A 54 12.21 -16.35 32.44
CA GLN A 54 11.45 -16.34 31.18
C GLN A 54 10.74 -17.67 30.98
N PHE A 55 9.43 -17.60 30.76
CA PHE A 55 8.62 -18.74 30.38
C PHE A 55 8.52 -18.81 28.86
N GLU A 56 8.79 -19.99 28.32
CA GLU A 56 8.72 -20.28 26.89
C GLU A 56 7.36 -20.86 26.51
N GLY A 57 6.85 -20.40 25.37
CA GLY A 57 5.65 -20.88 24.72
C GLY A 57 5.93 -21.20 23.25
N VAL A 58 5.47 -22.35 22.75
CA VAL A 58 5.75 -22.79 21.37
C VAL A 58 4.46 -22.86 20.56
N GLY A 59 4.45 -22.17 19.42
CA GLY A 59 3.42 -22.25 18.38
C GLY A 59 3.99 -22.87 17.11
N ARG A 60 3.19 -23.71 16.44
CA ARG A 60 3.61 -24.42 15.23
C ARG A 60 2.73 -24.03 14.04
N ILE A 61 3.38 -23.82 12.91
CA ILE A 61 2.79 -23.64 11.59
C ILE A 61 3.25 -24.84 10.77
N ASP A 62 2.46 -25.90 10.73
CA ASP A 62 2.88 -27.17 10.13
C ASP A 62 2.95 -27.13 8.60
N GLN A 63 2.28 -26.15 7.96
CA GLN A 63 2.30 -26.00 6.51
C GLN A 63 2.34 -24.51 6.11
N VAL A 64 3.46 -24.11 5.53
CA VAL A 64 3.66 -22.81 4.89
C VAL A 64 3.36 -22.92 3.39
N THR A 65 2.50 -22.06 2.87
CA THR A 65 2.11 -22.03 1.45
C THR A 65 3.20 -21.48 0.53
N ARG A 66 3.16 -21.89 -0.75
CA ARG A 66 4.02 -21.40 -1.85
C ARG A 66 3.44 -20.20 -2.61
N ASN A 67 2.38 -19.58 -2.10
CA ASN A 67 1.79 -18.42 -2.76
C ASN A 67 2.80 -17.26 -2.76
N GLN A 68 3.06 -16.69 -3.94
CA GLN A 68 3.98 -15.56 -4.10
C GLN A 68 3.53 -14.39 -3.21
N GLY A 69 4.42 -13.95 -2.31
CA GLY A 69 4.11 -12.91 -1.32
C GLY A 69 3.65 -13.44 0.04
N GLY A 70 3.53 -14.77 0.19
CA GLY A 70 3.23 -15.46 1.44
C GLY A 70 1.78 -15.43 1.89
N GLU A 71 1.52 -16.09 3.02
CA GLU A 71 0.25 -16.06 3.74
C GLU A 71 0.48 -15.61 5.19
N ILE A 72 -0.53 -14.96 5.77
CA ILE A 72 -0.49 -14.53 7.16
C ILE A 72 -0.97 -15.68 8.05
N TYR A 73 -0.07 -16.19 8.89
CA TYR A 73 -0.37 -17.13 9.95
C TYR A 73 -0.55 -16.37 11.26
N ARG A 74 -1.62 -16.66 12.00
CA ARG A 74 -1.88 -16.04 13.30
C ARG A 74 -1.80 -17.09 14.39
N LEU A 75 -0.90 -16.86 15.34
CA LEU A 75 -0.79 -17.65 16.56
C LEU A 75 -1.48 -16.87 17.67
N ASP A 76 -2.66 -17.31 18.08
CA ASP A 76 -3.40 -16.69 19.16
C ASP A 76 -2.87 -17.17 20.51
N LEU A 77 -2.67 -16.24 21.43
CA LEU A 77 -2.34 -16.57 22.81
C LEU A 77 -3.64 -16.91 23.54
N SER A 78 -3.67 -18.03 24.27
CA SER A 78 -4.86 -18.39 25.06
C SER A 78 -5.23 -17.36 26.13
N LYS A 79 -4.25 -16.53 26.51
CA LYS A 79 -4.38 -15.42 27.46
C LYS A 79 -3.46 -14.28 27.01
N ALA A 80 -3.96 -13.05 27.05
CA ALA A 80 -3.20 -11.89 26.63
C ALA A 80 -2.03 -11.62 27.60
N LEU A 81 -0.81 -11.50 27.07
CA LEU A 81 0.41 -11.44 27.87
C LEU A 81 1.46 -10.50 27.27
N PRO A 82 2.26 -9.80 28.09
CA PRO A 82 3.43 -9.09 27.58
C PRO A 82 4.49 -10.11 27.14
N LEU A 83 5.00 -9.93 25.93
CA LEU A 83 6.06 -10.75 25.36
C LEU A 83 7.39 -10.00 25.43
N VAL A 84 8.46 -10.73 25.75
CA VAL A 84 9.83 -10.21 25.89
C VAL A 84 10.63 -10.45 24.62
N ARG A 85 10.37 -11.58 23.95
CA ARG A 85 11.16 -12.02 22.79
C ARG A 85 10.38 -13.06 21.99
N ILE A 86 10.67 -13.15 20.71
CA ILE A 86 10.17 -14.20 19.82
C ILE A 86 11.34 -14.82 19.07
N GLU A 87 11.34 -16.14 18.90
CA GLU A 87 12.27 -16.83 18.02
C GLU A 87 11.51 -17.55 16.91
N ALA A 88 12.03 -17.48 15.69
CA ALA A 88 11.52 -18.22 14.54
C ALA A 88 12.53 -19.29 14.11
N LYS A 89 12.05 -20.52 13.93
CA LYS A 89 12.87 -21.66 13.50
C LYS A 89 12.12 -22.45 12.43
N SER A 90 12.82 -22.90 11.39
CA SER A 90 12.22 -23.83 10.43
C SER A 90 12.24 -25.23 11.02
N LYS A 91 11.10 -25.91 10.94
CA LYS A 91 10.96 -27.31 11.33
C LYS A 91 11.04 -28.24 10.12
N LEU A 92 10.69 -27.74 8.95
CA LEU A 92 10.74 -28.47 7.69
C LEU A 92 10.99 -27.48 6.55
N GLY A 93 11.93 -27.81 5.67
CA GLY A 93 12.18 -27.04 4.45
C GLY A 93 12.58 -25.59 4.69
N ARG A 94 12.47 -24.77 3.64
CA ARG A 94 12.87 -23.36 3.68
C ARG A 94 11.67 -22.44 3.57
N SER A 95 11.58 -21.47 4.47
CA SER A 95 10.56 -20.43 4.48
C SER A 95 11.20 -19.04 4.41
N LYS A 96 10.54 -18.13 3.70
CA LYS A 96 10.83 -16.70 3.74
C LYS A 96 9.79 -16.01 4.59
N VAL A 97 10.21 -15.35 5.66
CA VAL A 97 9.34 -14.54 6.51
C VAL A 97 9.43 -13.10 6.05
N TYR A 98 8.35 -12.57 5.48
CA TYR A 98 8.28 -11.19 5.00
C TYR A 98 8.11 -10.20 6.15
N SER A 99 7.24 -10.51 7.11
CA SER A 99 6.98 -9.64 8.26
C SER A 99 6.43 -10.44 9.43
N THR A 100 6.76 -10.00 10.64
CA THR A 100 6.17 -10.52 11.89
C THR A 100 5.61 -9.34 12.69
N ASN A 101 4.36 -9.42 13.14
CA ASN A 101 3.69 -8.39 13.94
C ASN A 101 3.11 -9.00 15.22
N LEU A 102 3.18 -8.26 16.32
CA LEU A 102 2.43 -8.53 17.54
C LEU A 102 1.09 -7.80 17.46
N VAL A 103 0.00 -8.46 17.86
CA VAL A 103 -1.33 -7.87 17.94
C VAL A 103 -1.66 -7.62 19.41
N THR A 104 -1.95 -6.38 19.77
CA THR A 104 -2.32 -6.03 21.15
C THR A 104 -3.79 -6.35 21.44
N ASP A 105 -4.22 -6.22 22.69
CA ASP A 105 -5.64 -6.26 23.08
C ASP A 105 -6.50 -5.16 22.46
N LYS A 106 -5.90 -4.03 22.09
CA LYS A 106 -6.51 -2.94 21.33
C LYS A 106 -6.51 -3.17 19.82
N ASN A 107 -6.08 -4.35 19.35
CA ASN A 107 -5.93 -4.67 17.94
C ASN A 107 -4.92 -3.77 17.19
N GLU A 108 -3.95 -3.18 17.91
CA GLU A 108 -2.83 -2.46 17.32
C GLU A 108 -1.74 -3.46 16.92
N ARG A 109 -1.04 -3.17 15.81
CA ARG A 109 0.03 -4.03 15.29
C ARG A 109 1.39 -3.43 15.58
N ILE A 110 2.23 -4.20 16.27
CA ILE A 110 3.61 -3.82 16.60
C ILE A 110 4.57 -4.67 15.74
N PRO A 111 5.29 -4.09 14.77
CA PRO A 111 6.19 -4.86 13.91
C PRO A 111 7.45 -5.31 14.66
N VAL A 112 7.86 -6.56 14.45
CA VAL A 112 9.09 -7.16 14.99
C VAL A 112 10.16 -7.13 13.91
N ARG A 113 11.11 -6.20 14.03
CA ARG A 113 11.98 -5.82 12.90
C ARG A 113 12.99 -6.89 12.53
N GLN A 114 13.53 -7.61 13.52
CA GLN A 114 14.54 -8.64 13.27
C GLN A 114 13.96 -9.90 12.62
N LEU A 115 12.64 -10.07 12.64
CA LEU A 115 11.92 -11.17 11.99
C LEU A 115 11.21 -10.74 10.70
N ALA A 116 11.67 -9.66 10.06
CA ALA A 116 11.16 -9.17 8.79
C ALA A 116 12.19 -9.38 7.66
N GLY A 117 11.74 -9.90 6.53
CA GLY A 117 12.57 -10.14 5.34
C GLY A 117 13.62 -11.25 5.49
N ILE A 118 13.47 -12.15 6.46
CA ILE A 118 14.45 -13.21 6.76
C ILE A 118 14.14 -14.50 6.00
N TYR A 119 15.18 -15.30 5.76
CA TYR A 119 15.03 -16.69 5.32
C TYR A 119 15.31 -17.60 6.50
N VAL A 120 14.37 -18.49 6.80
CA VAL A 120 14.47 -19.49 7.85
C VAL A 120 14.59 -20.85 7.17
N ASP A 121 15.71 -21.52 7.38
CA ASP A 121 16.02 -22.83 6.81
C ASP A 121 16.15 -23.88 7.92
N GLU A 122 15.93 -25.15 7.59
CA GLU A 122 15.98 -26.26 8.55
C GLU A 122 17.38 -26.38 9.19
N ALA A 123 18.43 -26.11 8.41
CA ALA A 123 19.81 -26.10 8.88
C ALA A 123 20.21 -24.82 9.66
N SER A 124 19.36 -23.80 9.67
CA SER A 124 19.67 -22.52 10.32
C SER A 124 19.38 -22.56 11.83
N GLN A 125 20.20 -21.86 12.61
CA GLN A 125 19.89 -21.61 14.02
C GLN A 125 18.61 -20.78 14.12
N ALA A 126 17.88 -20.91 15.24
CA ALA A 126 16.69 -20.11 15.49
C ALA A 126 17.05 -18.62 15.43
N ILE A 127 16.26 -17.85 14.67
CA ILE A 127 16.46 -16.41 14.55
C ILE A 127 15.63 -15.75 15.65
N SER A 128 16.32 -15.06 16.56
CA SER A 128 15.69 -14.33 17.66
C SER A 128 15.33 -12.92 17.25
N SER A 129 14.22 -12.42 17.81
CA SER A 129 13.88 -11.00 17.80
C SER A 129 14.75 -10.21 18.78
N GLU A 130 14.63 -8.89 18.66
CA GLU A 130 15.05 -7.94 19.67
C GLU A 130 14.30 -8.18 20.99
N LEU A 131 14.83 -7.63 22.09
CA LEU A 131 14.07 -7.49 23.33
C LEU A 131 12.88 -6.55 23.06
N LEU A 132 11.68 -7.11 23.18
CA LEU A 132 10.42 -6.44 22.98
C LEU A 132 10.16 -5.53 24.19
N ASN A 133 10.58 -4.27 24.12
CA ASN A 133 10.33 -3.26 25.14
C ASN A 133 8.90 -2.70 25.03
N THR A 134 7.91 -3.58 25.14
CA THR A 134 6.49 -3.21 25.05
C THR A 134 5.78 -3.64 26.33
N ASP A 135 5.21 -2.68 27.05
CA ASP A 135 4.31 -2.92 28.18
C ASP A 135 2.92 -3.40 27.72
N ALA A 136 2.67 -3.45 26.40
CA ALA A 136 1.40 -3.86 25.84
C ALA A 136 1.15 -5.37 26.02
N THR A 137 -0.11 -5.67 26.30
CA THR A 137 -0.68 -7.02 26.37
C THR A 137 -0.90 -7.56 24.96
N ILE A 138 -0.16 -8.60 24.59
CA ILE A 138 -0.24 -9.22 23.27
C ILE A 138 -1.30 -10.32 23.28
N THR A 139 -2.21 -10.27 22.32
CA THR A 139 -3.26 -11.28 22.11
C THR A 139 -2.90 -12.27 21.02
N ALA A 140 -2.12 -11.86 20.02
CA ALA A 140 -1.70 -12.75 18.92
C ALA A 140 -0.35 -12.35 18.30
N ILE A 141 0.26 -13.29 17.58
CA ILE A 141 1.44 -13.09 16.73
C ILE A 141 1.04 -13.38 15.28
N GLU A 142 1.13 -12.38 14.40
CA GLU A 142 0.86 -12.49 12.96
C GLU A 142 2.18 -12.60 12.18
N ILE A 143 2.33 -13.63 11.35
CA ILE A 143 3.53 -13.91 10.58
C ILE A 143 3.17 -14.06 9.11
N LEU A 144 3.73 -13.21 8.25
CA LEU A 144 3.61 -13.34 6.80
C LEU A 144 4.79 -14.16 6.27
N ALA A 145 4.52 -15.38 5.80
CA ALA A 145 5.58 -16.28 5.33
C ALA A 145 5.22 -17.05 4.05
N GLU A 146 6.24 -17.37 3.26
CA GLU A 146 6.17 -18.13 2.00
C GLU A 146 7.17 -19.29 2.00
N ALA A 147 6.75 -20.47 1.57
CA ALA A 147 7.61 -21.63 1.38
C ALA A 147 8.46 -21.45 0.12
N MET A 148 9.78 -21.52 0.27
CA MET A 148 10.78 -21.30 -0.79
C MET A 148 11.15 -22.61 -1.53
N GLY A 149 10.17 -23.48 -1.73
CA GLY A 149 10.32 -24.82 -2.31
C GLY A 149 9.92 -25.93 -1.35
N GLY A 150 9.44 -27.06 -1.87
CA GLY A 150 9.03 -28.20 -1.04
C GLY A 150 7.82 -27.92 -0.14
N GLU A 151 7.60 -28.79 0.83
CA GLU A 151 6.76 -28.49 2.00
C GLU A 151 7.61 -27.72 3.00
N SER A 152 7.03 -26.75 3.72
CA SER A 152 7.74 -26.05 4.77
C SER A 152 6.89 -25.88 6.01
N ALA A 153 7.53 -25.92 7.18
CA ALA A 153 6.90 -25.73 8.49
C ALA A 153 7.74 -24.78 9.34
N LEU A 154 7.07 -23.90 10.07
CA LEU A 154 7.70 -22.91 10.96
C LEU A 154 7.30 -23.18 12.41
N GLU A 155 8.28 -23.11 13.31
CA GLU A 155 8.10 -23.12 14.76
C GLU A 155 8.42 -21.72 15.29
N ILE A 156 7.52 -21.20 16.13
CA ILE A 156 7.61 -19.87 16.72
C ILE A 156 7.60 -20.03 18.22
N LYS A 157 8.67 -19.54 18.86
CA LYS A 157 8.79 -19.54 20.31
C LYS A 157 8.56 -18.13 20.81
N ALA A 158 7.68 -17.95 21.77
CA ALA A 158 7.45 -16.69 22.44
C ALA A 158 7.88 -16.80 23.91
N PHE A 159 8.53 -15.75 24.40
CA PHE A 159 9.03 -15.68 25.77
C PHE A 159 8.29 -14.58 26.53
N SER A 160 7.87 -14.88 27.76
CA SER A 160 7.23 -13.91 28.67
C SER A 160 7.86 -13.99 30.07
N THR A 161 7.85 -12.89 30.82
CA THR A 161 8.25 -12.87 32.23
C THR A 161 7.14 -13.26 33.20
N LYS A 162 5.88 -13.35 32.75
CA LYS A 162 4.73 -13.59 33.64
C LYS A 162 4.32 -15.06 33.70
N GLU A 163 4.09 -15.69 32.56
CA GLU A 163 3.69 -17.10 32.45
C GLU A 163 4.00 -17.63 31.05
N ALA A 164 4.02 -18.95 30.87
CA ALA A 164 4.30 -19.59 29.58
C ALA A 164 3.21 -19.25 28.55
N PRO A 165 3.55 -18.58 27.43
CA PRO A 165 2.57 -18.30 26.39
C PRO A 165 2.02 -19.60 25.80
N LYS A 166 0.72 -19.83 25.89
CA LYS A 166 0.09 -20.95 25.18
C LYS A 166 -0.34 -20.45 23.82
N LEU A 167 0.49 -20.74 22.82
CA LEU A 167 0.23 -20.41 21.44
C LEU A 167 -0.59 -21.52 20.81
N ALA A 168 -1.82 -21.20 20.43
CA ALA A 168 -2.58 -22.03 19.52
C ALA A 168 -2.41 -21.43 18.12
N LEU A 169 -2.29 -22.29 17.10
CA LEU A 169 -2.60 -21.85 15.75
C LEU A 169 -4.08 -21.53 15.74
N GLY A 170 -4.41 -20.25 15.98
CA GLY A 170 -5.77 -19.74 15.90
C GLY A 170 -6.27 -20.11 14.52
N SER A 171 -7.43 -20.79 14.47
CA SER A 171 -8.05 -21.38 13.27
C SER A 171 -7.50 -20.73 12.02
N ARG A 172 -6.46 -21.34 11.41
CA ARG A 172 -5.60 -20.79 10.34
C ARG A 172 -6.29 -19.59 9.69
N VAL A 173 -6.07 -18.35 10.19
CA VAL A 173 -7.05 -17.23 10.06
C VAL A 173 -7.96 -17.46 8.87
N PRO A 174 -9.19 -17.95 9.07
CA PRO A 174 -9.87 -18.95 8.24
C PRO A 174 -9.70 -18.67 6.76
N ASP A 175 -8.59 -19.09 6.16
CA ASP A 175 -8.12 -18.47 4.93
C ASP A 175 -8.24 -16.91 4.99
N PHE A 176 -7.13 -16.17 5.09
CA PHE A 176 -7.05 -14.88 4.36
C PHE A 176 -7.03 -15.14 2.84
N SER A 177 -7.65 -16.22 2.36
CA SER A 177 -7.95 -16.36 0.96
C SER A 177 -9.01 -15.31 0.68
N CYS A 178 -8.62 -14.34 -0.13
CA CYS A 178 -9.54 -13.53 -0.91
C CYS A 178 -10.51 -14.39 -1.76
N LYS A 179 -10.44 -15.74 -1.68
CA LYS A 179 -11.34 -16.70 -2.31
C LYS A 179 -12.62 -16.95 -1.51
N LYS A 180 -12.64 -16.77 -0.17
CA LYS A 180 -13.91 -16.81 0.59
C LYS A 180 -14.64 -15.49 0.43
N SER A 181 -15.18 -15.32 -0.76
CA SER A 181 -16.18 -14.32 -1.06
C SER A 181 -17.38 -14.52 -0.12
N ILE A 182 -17.75 -13.48 0.63
CA ILE A 182 -19.02 -13.47 1.37
C ILE A 182 -20.21 -13.14 0.46
N ASP A 183 -20.02 -13.15 -0.87
CA ASP A 183 -21.07 -12.80 -1.83
C ASP A 183 -22.27 -13.74 -1.69
N SER A 184 -22.04 -15.04 -1.41
CA SER A 184 -23.12 -16.00 -1.15
C SER A 184 -23.88 -15.67 0.13
N LEU A 185 -23.18 -15.36 1.23
CA LEU A 185 -23.81 -14.96 2.50
C LEU A 185 -24.63 -13.68 2.35
N LEU A 186 -24.10 -12.69 1.62
CA LEU A 186 -24.82 -11.46 1.33
C LEU A 186 -26.03 -11.75 0.44
N LYS A 187 -25.90 -12.63 -0.57
CA LYS A 187 -27.04 -13.07 -1.38
C LYS A 187 -28.13 -13.72 -0.52
N ASP A 188 -27.76 -14.63 0.38
CA ASP A 188 -28.70 -15.30 1.29
C ASP A 188 -29.40 -14.30 2.23
N LYS A 189 -28.69 -13.27 2.69
CA LYS A 189 -29.27 -12.18 3.51
C LYS A 189 -30.11 -11.18 2.70
N LEU A 190 -29.95 -11.13 1.38
CA LEU A 190 -30.75 -10.26 0.51
C LEU A 190 -32.18 -10.80 0.32
N ASP A 191 -32.37 -12.12 0.32
CA ASP A 191 -33.67 -12.75 0.13
C ASP A 191 -34.71 -12.35 1.21
N PRO A 192 -34.39 -12.39 2.53
CA PRO A 192 -35.27 -11.87 3.57
C PRO A 192 -35.62 -10.39 3.38
N ILE A 193 -34.68 -9.56 2.92
CA ILE A 193 -34.94 -8.14 2.67
C ILE A 193 -35.99 -8.00 1.56
N GLN A 194 -35.82 -8.69 0.43
CA GLN A 194 -36.79 -8.62 -0.67
C GLN A 194 -38.17 -9.13 -0.24
N LEU A 195 -38.22 -10.20 0.56
CA LEU A 195 -39.46 -10.71 1.12
C LEU A 195 -40.16 -9.65 1.98
N TRP A 196 -39.46 -8.99 2.89
CA TRP A 196 -40.06 -7.98 3.75
C TRP A 196 -40.41 -6.69 3.02
N VAL A 197 -39.66 -6.28 2.00
CA VAL A 197 -40.05 -5.19 1.08
C VAL A 197 -41.39 -5.52 0.43
N SER A 198 -41.53 -6.71 -0.17
CA SER A 198 -42.77 -7.09 -0.86
C SER A 198 -43.98 -7.09 0.07
N ARG A 199 -43.81 -7.56 1.32
CA ARG A 199 -44.86 -7.55 2.35
C ARG A 199 -45.22 -6.14 2.81
N ALA A 200 -44.22 -5.27 2.97
CA ALA A 200 -44.44 -3.89 3.39
C ALA A 200 -45.19 -3.10 2.30
N GLU A 201 -44.78 -3.24 1.03
CA GLU A 201 -45.41 -2.51 -0.08
C GLU A 201 -46.80 -3.07 -0.47
N ALA A 202 -47.08 -4.35 -0.17
CA ALA A 202 -48.41 -4.94 -0.37
C ALA A 202 -49.43 -4.54 0.73
N ALA A 203 -48.94 -4.09 1.89
CA ALA A 203 -49.81 -3.69 2.99
C ALA A 203 -50.44 -2.31 2.73
N ALA A 204 -51.64 -2.09 3.30
CA ALA A 204 -52.28 -0.78 3.21
C ALA A 204 -51.43 0.30 3.93
N PRO A 205 -51.23 1.49 3.35
CA PRO A 205 -50.46 2.56 3.98
C PRO A 205 -51.01 2.94 5.36
N GLY A 206 -50.12 3.03 6.35
CA GLY A 206 -50.43 3.32 7.74
C GLY A 206 -50.92 2.13 8.58
N SER A 207 -51.17 0.97 7.96
CA SER A 207 -51.71 -0.21 8.65
C SER A 207 -50.73 -0.79 9.67
N VAL A 208 -51.26 -1.55 10.63
CA VAL A 208 -50.44 -2.32 11.59
C VAL A 208 -49.55 -3.33 10.87
N GLN A 209 -50.03 -3.90 9.75
CA GLN A 209 -49.26 -4.82 8.91
C GLN A 209 -48.06 -4.13 8.25
N GLU A 210 -48.26 -2.94 7.68
CA GLU A 210 -47.18 -2.15 7.07
C GLU A 210 -46.13 -1.77 8.13
N LYS A 211 -46.56 -1.34 9.32
CA LYS A 211 -45.65 -1.01 10.43
C LYS A 211 -44.84 -2.22 10.91
N PHE A 212 -45.49 -3.38 11.06
CA PHE A 212 -44.82 -4.61 11.47
C PHE A 212 -43.80 -5.07 10.41
N ALA A 213 -44.21 -5.12 9.13
CA ALA A 213 -43.32 -5.48 8.03
C ALA A 213 -42.16 -4.48 7.90
N GLY A 214 -42.41 -3.19 8.13
CA GLY A 214 -41.39 -2.15 8.13
C GLY A 214 -40.34 -2.29 9.22
N ASN A 215 -40.76 -2.66 10.43
CA ASN A 215 -39.82 -2.94 11.51
C ASN A 215 -38.94 -4.17 11.20
N GLN A 216 -39.54 -5.25 10.70
CA GLN A 216 -38.78 -6.43 10.28
C GLN A 216 -37.81 -6.10 9.13
N LEU A 217 -38.24 -5.33 8.13
CA LEU A 217 -37.39 -4.86 7.05
C LEU A 217 -36.20 -4.05 7.59
N LYS A 218 -36.45 -3.13 8.52
CA LYS A 218 -35.40 -2.31 9.13
C LYS A 218 -34.35 -3.16 9.83
N ASP A 219 -34.77 -4.19 10.57
CA ASP A 219 -33.85 -5.09 11.27
C ASP A 219 -33.00 -5.92 10.29
N GLN A 220 -33.61 -6.46 9.22
CA GLN A 220 -32.88 -7.19 8.17
C GLN A 220 -31.88 -6.29 7.42
N VAL A 221 -32.26 -5.04 7.13
CA VAL A 221 -31.36 -4.06 6.50
C VAL A 221 -30.18 -3.75 7.41
N ALA A 222 -30.42 -3.56 8.72
CA ALA A 222 -29.36 -3.30 9.68
C ALA A 222 -28.37 -4.47 9.77
N ASP A 223 -28.87 -5.70 9.84
CA ASP A 223 -28.06 -6.92 9.87
C ASP A 223 -27.25 -7.12 8.57
N PHE A 224 -27.85 -6.87 7.41
CA PHE A 224 -27.16 -6.92 6.13
C PHE A 224 -26.03 -5.88 6.05
N ILE A 225 -26.28 -4.63 6.45
CA ILE A 225 -25.26 -3.58 6.49
C ILE A 225 -24.16 -3.93 7.49
N ALA A 226 -24.49 -4.45 8.66
CA ALA A 226 -23.51 -4.90 9.65
C ALA A 226 -22.63 -6.01 9.06
N THR A 227 -23.22 -6.99 8.39
CA THR A 227 -22.49 -8.09 7.70
C THR A 227 -21.58 -7.55 6.60
N MET A 228 -22.05 -6.61 5.79
CA MET A 228 -21.22 -5.95 4.78
C MET A 228 -20.08 -5.13 5.41
N LYS A 229 -20.29 -4.48 6.55
CA LYS A 229 -19.24 -3.69 7.21
C LYS A 229 -18.17 -4.57 7.85
N THR A 230 -18.55 -5.68 8.47
CA THR A 230 -17.62 -6.63 9.10
C THR A 230 -16.89 -7.50 8.08
N GLY A 231 -17.58 -7.90 7.00
CA GLY A 231 -17.03 -8.80 5.99
C GLY A 231 -16.71 -8.14 4.64
N GLY A 232 -16.88 -6.81 4.51
CA GLY A 232 -16.77 -6.09 3.24
C GLY A 232 -15.39 -6.13 2.59
N SER A 233 -14.34 -6.38 3.38
CA SER A 233 -12.99 -6.69 2.91
C SER A 233 -12.94 -7.95 2.02
N TYR A 234 -13.92 -8.85 2.17
CA TYR A 234 -13.98 -10.15 1.52
C TYR A 234 -15.05 -10.23 0.43
N THR A 235 -15.87 -9.19 0.23
CA THR A 235 -16.85 -9.16 -0.88
C THR A 235 -16.13 -8.86 -2.19
N SER A 236 -16.56 -9.44 -3.33
CA SER A 236 -15.94 -9.10 -4.62
C SER A 236 -16.32 -7.68 -5.08
N SER A 237 -15.42 -6.98 -5.77
CA SER A 237 -15.68 -5.59 -6.23
C SER A 237 -16.81 -5.56 -7.23
N THR A 238 -16.85 -6.55 -8.12
CA THR A 238 -17.94 -6.77 -9.07
C THR A 238 -19.28 -6.92 -8.36
N TYR A 239 -19.34 -7.70 -7.28
CA TYR A 239 -20.60 -7.89 -6.56
C TYR A 239 -21.02 -6.66 -5.77
N LEU A 240 -20.11 -5.94 -5.12
CA LEU A 240 -20.45 -4.66 -4.48
C LEU A 240 -20.97 -3.62 -5.48
N LEU A 241 -20.38 -3.53 -6.67
CA LEU A 241 -20.89 -2.66 -7.74
C LEU A 241 -22.26 -3.12 -8.24
N THR A 242 -22.49 -4.44 -8.29
CA THR A 242 -23.79 -5.01 -8.64
C THR A 242 -24.85 -4.64 -7.58
N LEU A 243 -24.53 -4.80 -6.30
CA LEU A 243 -25.39 -4.39 -5.19
C LEU A 243 -25.65 -2.88 -5.20
N LEU A 244 -24.63 -2.07 -5.45
CA LEU A 244 -24.76 -0.62 -5.55
C LEU A 244 -25.75 -0.23 -6.64
N ASN A 245 -25.59 -0.76 -7.85
CA ASN A 245 -26.50 -0.52 -8.97
C ASN A 245 -27.92 -1.03 -8.67
N PHE A 246 -28.04 -2.24 -8.13
CA PHE A 246 -29.32 -2.82 -7.77
C PHE A 246 -30.06 -1.93 -6.74
N PHE A 247 -29.42 -1.55 -5.65
CA PHE A 247 -30.04 -0.71 -4.62
C PHE A 247 -30.36 0.70 -5.14
N ALA A 248 -29.59 1.22 -6.08
CA ALA A 248 -29.87 2.51 -6.72
C ALA A 248 -31.12 2.45 -7.59
N ASP A 249 -31.24 1.40 -8.41
CA ASP A 249 -32.40 1.19 -9.27
C ASP A 249 -33.66 0.99 -8.42
N GLN A 250 -33.58 0.19 -7.36
CA GLN A 250 -34.68 0.02 -6.41
C GLN A 250 -35.02 1.35 -5.72
N TYR A 251 -34.03 2.09 -5.20
CA TYR A 251 -34.28 3.37 -4.53
C TYR A 251 -34.92 4.42 -5.45
N ASN A 252 -34.60 4.41 -6.74
CA ASN A 252 -35.26 5.27 -7.72
C ASN A 252 -36.70 4.84 -8.02
N ALA A 253 -36.98 3.53 -7.99
CA ALA A 253 -38.29 2.97 -8.32
C ALA A 253 -39.30 3.00 -7.17
N VAL A 254 -38.84 2.95 -5.92
CA VAL A 254 -39.74 2.89 -4.76
C VAL A 254 -40.55 4.18 -4.55
N ARG A 255 -41.79 4.00 -4.09
CA ARG A 255 -42.74 5.08 -3.80
C ARG A 255 -42.16 6.05 -2.77
N ALA A 256 -42.25 7.35 -3.05
CA ALA A 256 -41.85 8.38 -2.09
C ALA A 256 -42.72 8.30 -0.82
N GLY A 257 -42.08 8.32 0.34
CA GLY A 257 -42.70 8.15 1.66
C GLY A 257 -43.07 6.70 2.01
N GLY A 258 -42.79 5.73 1.14
CA GLY A 258 -43.00 4.31 1.43
C GLY A 258 -42.00 3.76 2.43
N VAL A 259 -42.33 2.63 3.05
CA VAL A 259 -41.47 1.97 4.05
C VAL A 259 -40.20 1.39 3.43
N SER A 260 -40.23 1.01 2.15
CA SER A 260 -39.04 0.53 1.43
C SER A 260 -38.06 1.64 1.04
N GLU A 261 -38.49 2.89 0.97
CA GLU A 261 -37.63 4.03 0.59
C GLU A 261 -36.41 4.21 1.53
N PRO A 262 -36.59 4.34 2.86
CA PRO A 262 -35.45 4.41 3.78
C PRO A 262 -34.62 3.13 3.80
N ALA A 263 -35.22 1.96 3.54
CA ALA A 263 -34.50 0.69 3.47
C ALA A 263 -33.50 0.67 2.31
N TYR A 264 -33.94 0.95 1.08
CA TYR A 264 -33.04 0.98 -0.09
C TYR A 264 -32.03 2.13 -0.02
N LYS A 265 -32.42 3.30 0.52
CA LYS A 265 -31.48 4.39 0.79
C LYS A 265 -30.33 3.93 1.71
N ASN A 266 -30.65 3.24 2.80
CA ASN A 266 -29.67 2.75 3.77
C ASN A 266 -28.79 1.64 3.18
N LEU A 267 -29.36 0.72 2.41
CA LEU A 267 -28.59 -0.33 1.72
C LEU A 267 -27.61 0.26 0.70
N LEU A 268 -28.06 1.26 -0.06
CA LEU A 268 -27.24 1.97 -1.03
C LEU A 268 -26.09 2.71 -0.34
N GLN A 269 -26.40 3.47 0.72
CA GLN A 269 -25.40 4.17 1.54
C GLN A 269 -24.41 3.20 2.20
N GLY A 270 -24.90 2.10 2.78
CA GLY A 270 -24.05 1.10 3.43
C GLY A 270 -23.09 0.42 2.44
N THR A 271 -23.57 0.11 1.24
CA THR A 271 -22.73 -0.44 0.16
C THR A 271 -21.66 0.57 -0.26
N PHE A 272 -22.03 1.84 -0.41
CA PHE A 272 -21.09 2.93 -0.66
C PHE A 272 -20.01 3.06 0.41
N ASP A 273 -20.39 3.08 1.69
CA ASP A 273 -19.46 3.22 2.81
C ASP A 273 -18.39 2.11 2.76
N VAL A 274 -18.81 0.87 2.45
CA VAL A 274 -17.90 -0.28 2.34
C VAL A 274 -16.98 -0.15 1.13
N ILE A 275 -17.46 0.32 -0.02
CA ILE A 275 -16.62 0.58 -1.19
C ILE A 275 -15.56 1.64 -0.86
N VAL A 276 -15.95 2.77 -0.27
CA VAL A 276 -15.02 3.84 0.10
C VAL A 276 -14.00 3.36 1.12
N LEU A 277 -14.45 2.67 2.17
CA LEU A 277 -13.56 2.09 3.17
C LEU A 277 -12.56 1.14 2.53
N SER A 278 -13.02 0.29 1.60
CA SER A 278 -12.16 -0.65 0.89
C SER A 278 -11.10 0.03 0.04
N VAL A 279 -11.41 1.17 -0.58
CA VAL A 279 -10.46 1.98 -1.35
C VAL A 279 -9.47 2.70 -0.43
N GLN A 280 -9.95 3.25 0.68
CA GLN A 280 -9.13 4.04 1.62
C GLN A 280 -8.13 3.21 2.42
N THR A 281 -8.56 2.04 2.88
CA THR A 281 -7.77 1.24 3.84
C THR A 281 -6.86 0.22 3.18
N GLU A 282 -6.83 0.15 1.84
CA GLU A 282 -6.06 -0.84 1.07
C GLU A 282 -6.11 -2.22 1.73
N LEU A 283 -7.34 -2.72 1.94
CA LEU A 283 -7.56 -3.93 2.74
C LEU A 283 -6.66 -5.07 2.23
N PRO A 284 -6.13 -5.93 3.11
CA PRO A 284 -5.16 -6.96 2.72
C PRO A 284 -5.61 -7.83 1.55
N CYS A 285 -6.93 -8.06 1.46
CA CYS A 285 -7.56 -8.89 0.45
C CYS A 285 -7.94 -8.14 -0.85
N ARG A 286 -7.72 -6.82 -0.91
CA ARG A 286 -8.26 -5.97 -1.95
C ARG A 286 -7.36 -4.77 -2.21
N LYS A 287 -6.43 -4.96 -3.14
CA LYS A 287 -5.71 -3.85 -3.74
C LYS A 287 -6.56 -3.29 -4.87
N TYR A 288 -6.73 -1.98 -4.89
CA TYR A 288 -7.32 -1.29 -6.01
C TYR A 288 -6.22 -0.61 -6.79
N PRO A 289 -5.73 -1.21 -7.90
CA PRO A 289 -4.85 -0.50 -8.80
C PRO A 289 -5.48 0.84 -9.22
N SER A 290 -4.66 1.87 -9.41
CA SER A 290 -5.12 3.16 -9.92
C SER A 290 -5.95 3.03 -11.21
N ALA A 291 -5.54 2.15 -12.12
CA ALA A 291 -6.28 1.80 -13.33
C ALA A 291 -7.69 1.25 -13.04
N SER A 292 -7.83 0.38 -12.04
CA SER A 292 -9.12 -0.15 -11.60
C SER A 292 -10.00 0.94 -11.01
N LEU A 293 -9.43 1.86 -10.22
CA LEU A 293 -10.17 3.01 -9.68
C LEU A 293 -10.69 3.91 -10.79
N ILE A 294 -9.89 4.18 -11.82
CA ILE A 294 -10.31 4.96 -12.99
C ILE A 294 -11.43 4.27 -13.74
N SER A 295 -11.35 2.95 -13.95
CA SER A 295 -12.41 2.16 -14.59
C SER A 295 -13.71 2.25 -13.80
N ILE A 296 -13.66 2.01 -12.50
CA ILE A 296 -14.84 2.06 -11.61
C ILE A 296 -15.45 3.47 -11.63
N ALA A 297 -14.62 4.51 -11.50
CA ALA A 297 -15.07 5.90 -11.53
C ALA A 297 -15.72 6.25 -12.89
N SER A 298 -15.18 5.74 -13.99
CA SER A 298 -15.74 5.94 -15.34
C SER A 298 -17.09 5.26 -15.52
N ASP A 299 -17.25 4.04 -15.01
CA ASP A 299 -18.51 3.31 -15.09
C ASP A 299 -19.60 3.94 -14.22
N LEU A 300 -19.22 4.42 -13.04
CA LEU A 300 -20.10 5.23 -12.19
C LEU A 300 -20.48 6.55 -12.87
N ASN A 301 -19.56 7.21 -13.58
CA ASN A 301 -19.85 8.41 -14.35
C ASN A 301 -20.84 8.15 -15.49
N LYS A 302 -20.66 7.07 -16.26
CA LYS A 302 -21.63 6.66 -17.30
C LYS A 302 -23.03 6.47 -16.70
N LYS A 303 -23.12 5.77 -15.56
CA LYS A 303 -24.39 5.58 -14.84
C LYS A 303 -24.97 6.90 -14.34
N TYR A 304 -24.17 7.74 -13.72
CA TYR A 304 -24.58 9.06 -13.23
C TYR A 304 -25.14 9.95 -14.36
N SER A 305 -24.47 9.99 -15.51
CA SER A 305 -24.92 10.74 -16.70
C SER A 305 -26.19 10.18 -17.33
N ALA A 306 -26.40 8.86 -17.25
CA ALA A 306 -27.61 8.22 -17.78
C ALA A 306 -28.84 8.37 -16.86
N MET A 307 -28.65 8.72 -15.58
CA MET A 307 -29.76 8.92 -14.65
C MET A 307 -30.50 10.25 -14.91
N PRO A 308 -31.84 10.27 -14.87
CA PRO A 308 -32.59 11.51 -14.95
C PRO A 308 -32.26 12.41 -13.75
N ASP A 309 -32.37 13.74 -13.91
CA ASP A 309 -32.05 14.69 -12.83
C ASP A 309 -32.93 14.52 -11.59
N SER A 310 -34.13 13.96 -11.75
CA SER A 310 -35.05 13.62 -10.67
C SER A 310 -34.73 12.29 -9.95
N ALA A 311 -33.74 11.52 -10.41
CA ALA A 311 -33.38 10.24 -9.78
C ALA A 311 -32.85 10.47 -8.37
N LYS A 312 -33.50 9.84 -7.38
CA LYS A 312 -33.15 9.96 -5.96
C LYS A 312 -31.72 9.50 -5.66
N ALA A 313 -31.22 8.52 -6.39
CA ALA A 313 -29.87 7.97 -6.22
C ALA A 313 -28.76 8.85 -6.84
N LYS A 314 -29.10 9.78 -7.74
CA LYS A 314 -28.13 10.55 -8.53
C LYS A 314 -27.13 11.35 -7.67
N PRO A 315 -27.53 12.09 -6.62
CA PRO A 315 -26.59 12.82 -5.77
C PRO A 315 -25.57 11.91 -5.07
N LEU A 316 -26.00 10.73 -4.65
CA LEU A 316 -25.12 9.76 -4.03
C LEU A 316 -24.09 9.26 -5.05
N TYR A 317 -24.52 8.85 -6.25
CA TYR A 317 -23.61 8.44 -7.34
C TYR A 317 -22.55 9.49 -7.65
N GLY A 318 -22.94 10.77 -7.75
CA GLY A 318 -22.01 11.87 -7.95
C GLY A 318 -20.95 11.93 -6.85
N THR A 319 -21.35 11.71 -5.59
CA THR A 319 -20.43 11.66 -4.44
C THR A 319 -19.50 10.46 -4.50
N ILE A 320 -20.00 9.26 -4.84
CA ILE A 320 -19.18 8.03 -4.95
C ILE A 320 -18.13 8.19 -6.03
N MET A 321 -18.60 8.57 -7.22
CA MET A 321 -17.81 8.76 -8.41
C MET A 321 -16.66 9.74 -8.14
N ASN A 322 -16.95 10.91 -7.56
CA ASN A 322 -15.94 11.91 -7.24
C ASN A 322 -14.93 11.38 -6.22
N LYS A 323 -15.37 10.73 -5.13
CA LYS A 323 -14.45 10.16 -4.14
C LYS A 323 -13.50 9.12 -4.75
N ILE A 324 -14.02 8.15 -5.51
CA ILE A 324 -13.19 7.11 -6.13
C ILE A 324 -12.19 7.71 -7.12
N ARG A 325 -12.62 8.69 -7.93
CA ARG A 325 -11.73 9.43 -8.82
C ARG A 325 -10.61 10.12 -8.05
N ASP A 326 -10.95 10.81 -6.96
CA ASP A 326 -9.98 11.60 -6.19
C ASP A 326 -8.95 10.71 -5.46
N PHE A 327 -9.26 9.43 -5.23
CA PHE A 327 -8.30 8.44 -4.71
C PHE A 327 -7.32 7.92 -5.77
N ALA A 328 -7.68 7.92 -7.05
CA ALA A 328 -6.85 7.31 -8.10
C ALA A 328 -5.43 7.91 -8.22
N PRO A 329 -5.22 9.24 -8.17
CA PRO A 329 -3.86 9.82 -8.23
C PRO A 329 -3.01 9.46 -7.01
N ALA A 330 -3.61 9.45 -5.81
CA ALA A 330 -2.89 9.11 -4.58
C ALA A 330 -2.44 7.64 -4.60
N GLN A 331 -3.29 6.76 -5.12
CA GLN A 331 -2.96 5.36 -5.30
C GLN A 331 -1.88 5.15 -6.37
N TYR A 332 -1.99 5.83 -7.51
CA TYR A 332 -0.99 5.82 -8.57
C TYR A 332 0.38 6.25 -8.08
N ARG A 333 0.43 7.30 -7.24
CA ARG A 333 1.67 7.77 -6.62
C ARG A 333 2.39 6.67 -5.83
N LYS A 334 1.64 5.83 -5.10
CA LYS A 334 2.21 4.69 -4.34
C LYS A 334 2.73 3.61 -5.29
N GLU A 335 1.94 3.30 -6.32
CA GLU A 335 2.29 2.28 -7.32
C GLU A 335 3.56 2.63 -8.07
N ILE A 336 3.66 3.85 -8.60
CA ILE A 336 4.82 4.28 -9.37
C ILE A 336 6.08 4.40 -8.51
N ALA A 337 5.94 4.80 -7.24
CA ALA A 337 7.06 4.81 -6.30
C ALA A 337 7.56 3.40 -5.98
N ALA A 338 6.66 2.41 -5.91
CA ALA A 338 7.00 1.01 -5.66
C ALA A 338 7.56 0.30 -6.91
N ALA A 339 7.23 0.79 -8.12
CA ALA A 339 7.59 0.14 -9.37
C ALA A 339 9.08 0.23 -9.74
N ASN A 340 9.86 1.11 -9.08
CA ASN A 340 11.29 1.33 -9.36
C ASN A 340 11.60 1.56 -10.84
N TYR A 341 10.78 2.37 -11.51
CA TYR A 341 10.94 2.64 -12.94
C TYR A 341 12.28 3.30 -13.27
N THR A 342 12.79 2.96 -14.46
CA THR A 342 13.85 3.73 -15.10
C THR A 342 13.31 5.08 -15.55
N PHE A 343 14.21 6.03 -15.82
CA PHE A 343 13.86 7.34 -16.35
C PHE A 343 12.94 7.23 -17.57
N ARG A 344 13.30 6.38 -18.54
CA ARG A 344 12.54 6.18 -19.78
C ARG A 344 11.13 5.64 -19.53
N GLN A 345 10.99 4.70 -18.60
CA GLN A 345 9.68 4.12 -18.25
C GLN A 345 8.78 5.16 -17.60
N ALA A 346 9.30 5.90 -16.62
CA ALA A 346 8.53 6.93 -15.94
C ALA A 346 8.20 8.14 -16.84
N ASP A 347 9.10 8.54 -17.74
CA ASP A 347 8.85 9.59 -18.76
C ASP A 347 7.74 9.19 -19.74
N THR A 348 7.76 7.92 -20.18
CA THR A 348 6.74 7.37 -21.08
C THR A 348 5.37 7.37 -20.39
N GLU A 349 5.31 6.92 -19.14
CA GLU A 349 4.10 6.97 -18.31
C GLU A 349 3.58 8.41 -18.14
N GLY A 350 4.45 9.37 -17.81
CA GLY A 350 4.08 10.77 -17.68
C GLY A 350 3.53 11.35 -18.97
N THR A 351 4.17 11.03 -20.10
CA THR A 351 3.73 11.45 -21.44
C THR A 351 2.38 10.85 -21.80
N ASN A 352 2.13 9.58 -21.48
CA ASN A 352 0.85 8.92 -21.75
C ASN A 352 -0.31 9.63 -21.02
N TYR A 353 -0.16 9.87 -19.71
CA TYR A 353 -1.19 10.60 -18.95
C TYR A 353 -1.30 12.08 -19.36
N TYR A 354 -0.20 12.71 -19.75
CA TYR A 354 -0.23 14.09 -20.25
C TYR A 354 -1.04 14.19 -21.55
N LYS A 355 -0.86 13.26 -22.49
CA LYS A 355 -1.67 13.20 -23.71
C LYS A 355 -3.16 13.02 -23.41
N LEU A 356 -3.50 12.16 -22.44
CA LEU A 356 -4.89 12.00 -21.97
C LEU A 356 -5.44 13.29 -21.35
N PHE A 357 -4.62 14.02 -20.59
CA PHE A 357 -5.00 15.32 -20.02
C PHE A 357 -5.26 16.38 -21.10
N VAL A 358 -4.36 16.53 -22.07
CA VAL A 358 -4.46 17.54 -23.14
C VAL A 358 -5.62 17.23 -24.08
N SER A 359 -5.84 15.96 -24.43
CA SER A 359 -6.95 15.54 -25.28
C SER A 359 -8.31 15.55 -24.58
N SER A 360 -8.34 15.63 -23.25
CA SER A 360 -9.59 15.71 -22.48
C SER A 360 -10.27 17.07 -22.63
N GLN A 361 -11.56 17.05 -23.00
CA GLN A 361 -12.41 18.24 -23.03
C GLN A 361 -12.42 18.97 -21.68
N GLU A 362 -12.58 20.29 -21.71
CA GLU A 362 -12.72 21.07 -20.49
C GLU A 362 -13.96 20.63 -19.70
N GLY A 363 -13.81 20.46 -18.38
CA GLY A 363 -14.84 19.85 -17.54
C GLY A 363 -14.93 18.31 -17.63
N SER A 364 -14.10 17.65 -18.45
CA SER A 364 -14.03 16.18 -18.46
C SER A 364 -13.71 15.64 -17.07
N PHE A 365 -14.51 14.65 -16.67
CA PHE A 365 -14.50 14.05 -15.33
C PHE A 365 -13.10 13.59 -14.87
N LEU A 366 -12.28 13.06 -15.79
CA LEU A 366 -10.94 12.54 -15.49
C LEU A 366 -9.79 13.51 -15.82
N LYS A 367 -10.08 14.70 -16.35
CA LYS A 367 -9.04 15.63 -16.81
C LYS A 367 -8.02 15.95 -15.71
N ASN A 368 -8.49 16.32 -14.53
CA ASN A 368 -7.62 16.62 -13.39
C ASN A 368 -6.88 15.39 -12.88
N THR A 369 -7.53 14.22 -12.90
CA THR A 369 -6.91 12.94 -12.53
C THR A 369 -5.70 12.63 -13.42
N HIS A 370 -5.85 12.76 -14.75
CA HIS A 370 -4.75 12.54 -15.69
C HIS A 370 -3.63 13.57 -15.53
N ARG A 371 -3.98 14.84 -15.26
CA ARG A 371 -2.99 15.88 -14.94
C ARG A 371 -2.15 15.46 -13.74
N ASP A 372 -2.78 15.09 -12.63
CA ASP A 372 -2.09 14.80 -11.39
C ASP A 372 -1.26 13.50 -11.50
N MET A 373 -1.77 12.48 -12.19
CA MET A 373 -0.99 11.26 -12.50
C MET A 373 0.23 11.55 -13.38
N SER A 374 0.08 12.37 -14.43
CA SER A 374 1.21 12.78 -15.27
C SER A 374 2.28 13.51 -14.46
N ALA A 375 1.87 14.39 -13.54
CA ALA A 375 2.78 15.11 -12.67
C ALA A 375 3.58 14.16 -11.76
N TYR A 376 2.92 13.17 -11.14
CA TYR A 376 3.62 12.16 -10.32
C TYR A 376 4.62 11.32 -11.13
N ALA A 377 4.25 10.92 -12.36
CA ALA A 377 5.14 10.20 -13.24
C ALA A 377 6.38 11.00 -13.63
N PHE A 378 6.22 12.27 -13.99
CA PHE A 378 7.35 13.12 -14.30
C PHE A 378 8.27 13.39 -13.11
N VAL A 379 7.74 13.44 -11.88
CA VAL A 379 8.56 13.55 -10.66
C VAL A 379 9.40 12.29 -10.44
N VAL A 380 8.83 11.10 -10.64
CA VAL A 380 9.60 9.84 -10.54
C VAL A 380 10.66 9.78 -11.63
N ALA A 381 10.34 10.17 -12.86
CA ALA A 381 11.30 10.26 -13.95
C ALA A 381 12.44 11.24 -13.63
N GLU A 382 12.15 12.40 -13.03
CA GLU A 382 13.17 13.37 -12.60
C GLU A 382 14.15 12.75 -11.57
N GLN A 383 13.61 12.01 -10.60
CA GLN A 383 14.40 11.31 -9.59
C GLN A 383 15.24 10.17 -10.18
N ALA A 384 14.67 9.42 -11.13
CA ALA A 384 15.39 8.36 -11.84
C ALA A 384 16.51 8.95 -12.71
N LEU A 385 16.25 10.01 -13.47
CA LEU A 385 17.24 10.70 -14.30
C LEU A 385 18.42 11.18 -13.46
N THR A 386 18.16 11.78 -12.30
CA THR A 386 19.20 12.27 -11.37
C THR A 386 20.14 11.14 -10.91
N LYS A 387 19.66 9.90 -10.84
CA LYS A 387 20.47 8.73 -10.49
C LYS A 387 21.20 8.18 -11.71
N GLU A 388 20.47 7.98 -12.81
CA GLU A 388 20.98 7.34 -14.02
C GLU A 388 22.00 8.20 -14.75
N VAL A 389 21.84 9.53 -14.76
CA VAL A 389 22.76 10.45 -15.45
C VAL A 389 24.21 10.33 -14.97
N LYS A 390 24.42 9.88 -13.73
CA LYS A 390 25.76 9.66 -13.14
C LYS A 390 26.46 8.44 -13.73
N LEU A 391 25.69 7.52 -14.31
CA LEU A 391 26.15 6.28 -14.92
C LEU A 391 26.20 6.38 -16.46
N MET A 392 25.65 7.44 -17.03
CA MET A 392 25.62 7.64 -18.48
C MET A 392 26.96 8.15 -19.01
N ASP A 393 27.36 7.64 -20.17
CA ASP A 393 28.47 8.22 -20.91
C ASP A 393 28.12 9.60 -21.51
N ILE A 394 29.09 10.25 -22.16
CA ILE A 394 28.90 11.58 -22.74
C ILE A 394 27.94 11.53 -23.94
N GLU A 395 28.00 10.47 -24.74
CA GLU A 395 27.20 10.32 -25.95
C GLU A 395 25.72 10.11 -25.60
N GLN A 396 25.43 9.20 -24.67
CA GLN A 396 24.09 8.95 -24.15
C GLN A 396 23.45 10.21 -23.58
N ARG A 397 24.21 11.01 -22.82
CA ARG A 397 23.75 12.30 -22.29
C ARG A 397 23.47 13.31 -23.41
N TYR A 398 24.36 13.40 -24.39
CA TYR A 398 24.16 14.29 -25.54
C TYR A 398 22.88 13.93 -26.31
N GLN A 399 22.66 12.65 -26.60
CA GLN A 399 21.44 12.17 -27.26
C GLN A 399 20.17 12.55 -26.48
N LEU A 400 20.20 12.40 -25.14
CA LEU A 400 19.09 12.84 -24.29
C LEU A 400 18.88 14.36 -24.32
N ILE A 401 19.95 15.16 -24.32
CA ILE A 401 19.84 16.63 -24.44
C ILE A 401 19.17 17.00 -25.76
N VAL A 402 19.59 16.40 -26.88
CA VAL A 402 19.00 16.66 -28.20
C VAL A 402 17.51 16.30 -28.22
N GLU A 403 17.16 15.13 -27.69
CA GLU A 403 15.76 14.69 -27.59
C GLU A 403 14.91 15.66 -26.77
N TYR A 404 15.34 16.02 -25.56
CA TYR A 404 14.55 16.89 -24.69
C TYR A 404 14.56 18.35 -25.11
N GLN A 405 15.57 18.79 -25.86
CA GLN A 405 15.55 20.09 -26.53
C GLN A 405 14.47 20.11 -27.62
N ALA A 406 14.34 19.04 -28.41
CA ALA A 406 13.27 18.91 -29.38
C ALA A 406 11.89 18.91 -28.70
N LYS A 407 11.72 18.14 -27.61
CA LYS A 407 10.48 18.13 -26.80
C LYS A 407 10.16 19.50 -26.17
N TYR A 408 11.17 20.23 -25.69
CA TYR A 408 11.00 21.58 -25.15
C TYR A 408 10.48 22.56 -26.21
N ASN A 409 10.96 22.41 -27.45
CA ASN A 409 10.54 23.23 -28.58
C ASN A 409 9.18 22.81 -29.16
N SER A 410 8.71 21.58 -28.91
CA SER A 410 7.37 21.12 -29.30
C SER A 410 6.34 21.49 -28.23
N ASN A 411 5.62 22.60 -28.42
CA ASN A 411 4.64 23.10 -27.44
C ASN A 411 3.40 22.20 -27.22
N THR A 412 3.24 21.12 -27.99
CA THR A 412 1.98 20.36 -28.08
C THR A 412 2.01 19.01 -27.36
N ASP A 413 3.15 18.32 -27.36
CA ASP A 413 3.21 16.90 -27.00
C ASP A 413 3.87 16.60 -25.66
N PHE A 414 4.51 17.62 -25.07
CA PHE A 414 5.26 17.47 -23.83
C PHE A 414 5.22 18.75 -22.99
N PRO A 415 5.11 18.68 -21.66
CA PRO A 415 5.13 19.89 -20.84
C PRO A 415 6.51 20.54 -20.89
N GLN A 416 6.61 21.76 -21.44
CA GLN A 416 7.88 22.49 -21.56
C GLN A 416 8.62 22.62 -20.22
N ALA A 417 7.88 22.86 -19.12
CA ALA A 417 8.46 22.96 -17.79
C ALA A 417 9.14 21.65 -17.33
N VAL A 418 8.62 20.49 -17.74
CA VAL A 418 9.24 19.19 -17.44
C VAL A 418 10.51 19.03 -18.28
N ALA A 419 10.45 19.33 -19.58
CA ALA A 419 11.61 19.22 -20.47
C ALA A 419 12.75 20.13 -20.01
N GLY A 420 12.42 21.37 -19.58
CA GLY A 420 13.38 22.31 -19.02
C GLY A 420 14.07 21.77 -17.75
N ARG A 421 13.34 21.08 -16.86
CA ARG A 421 13.93 20.45 -15.68
C ARG A 421 14.88 19.31 -16.05
N TYR A 422 14.54 18.47 -17.02
CA TYR A 422 15.43 17.39 -17.47
C TYR A 422 16.68 17.94 -18.14
N LEU A 423 16.56 18.97 -18.98
CA LEU A 423 17.71 19.67 -19.56
C LEU A 423 18.63 20.26 -18.48
N ALA A 424 18.07 20.84 -17.42
CA ALA A 424 18.85 21.35 -16.30
C ALA A 424 19.64 20.24 -15.59
N ILE A 425 19.03 19.07 -15.33
CA ILE A 425 19.71 17.91 -14.72
C ILE A 425 20.84 17.39 -15.61
N LEU A 426 20.60 17.30 -16.92
CA LEU A 426 21.61 16.85 -17.89
C LEU A 426 22.77 17.85 -18.00
N ALA A 427 22.49 19.16 -17.96
CA ALA A 427 23.49 20.21 -18.06
C ALA A 427 24.38 20.32 -16.81
N ASP A 428 23.80 20.23 -15.61
CA ASP A 428 24.54 20.38 -14.35
C ASP A 428 25.69 19.35 -14.22
N GLN A 429 25.45 18.10 -14.62
CA GLN A 429 26.46 17.03 -14.60
C GLN A 429 27.49 17.13 -15.74
N SER A 430 27.29 18.03 -16.70
CA SER A 430 28.22 18.28 -17.81
C SER A 430 29.35 19.23 -17.41
N TYR A 431 29.07 20.19 -16.52
CA TYR A 431 30.03 21.20 -16.08
C TYR A 431 31.11 20.63 -15.14
N TRP A 432 30.77 19.66 -14.28
CA TRP A 432 31.73 19.03 -13.36
C TRP A 432 32.82 18.22 -14.07
N ALA A 433 32.55 17.65 -15.25
CA ALA A 433 33.54 16.93 -16.04
C ALA A 433 34.61 17.85 -16.68
N ARG A 434 34.36 19.17 -16.78
CA ARG A 434 35.30 20.15 -17.33
C ARG A 434 36.23 20.78 -16.31
N ILE A 435 35.92 20.71 -15.01
CA ILE A 435 36.74 21.32 -13.95
C ILE A 435 37.78 20.32 -13.39
N LEU A 436 37.61 19.03 -13.65
CA LEU A 436 38.51 17.95 -13.21
C LEU A 436 39.44 17.40 -14.31
N LYS A 437 39.46 18.03 -15.49
CA LYS A 437 40.50 17.86 -16.52
C LYS A 437 41.35 19.11 -16.55
#